data_AF-A0A699XM45-F1
#
_entry.id   AF-A0A699XM45-F1
#
_cell.length_a   1.000
_cell.length_b   1.000
_cell.length_c   1.000
_cell.angle_alpha   90.00
_cell.angle_beta   90.00
_cell.angle_gamma   90.00
#
_symmetry.space_group_name_H-M   'P 1'
#
loop_
_entity.id
_entity.type
_entity.pdbx_description
1 polymer ?
#
loop_
_entity_poly.entity_id
_entity_poly.type
_entity_poly.pdbx_seq_one_letter_code
_entity_poly.pdbx_strand_id
1 'polypeptide(L)' 'TDEYEYDAVPDDGQDKLDMVMPEDLTVRQVCNLAGPETPLDVIDVKTQNSGAKWTLGRWADYYEETGDDKPIRNVISLE' A
#
# COMPACT_ATOMS: atom_id res chain seq x y z
N THR A 1 36.21 -4.74 -8.44
CA THR A 1 35.14 -3.92 -7.84
C THR A 1 34.26 -3.55 -8.99
N ASP A 2 33.22 -4.35 -9.25
CA ASP A 2 32.35 -4.10 -10.39
C ASP A 2 31.44 -2.92 -10.05
N GLU A 3 31.74 -1.77 -10.66
CA GLU A 3 30.87 -0.60 -10.65
C GLU A 3 29.64 -0.95 -11.49
N TYR A 4 28.53 -1.24 -10.82
CA TYR A 4 27.24 -1.35 -11.49
C TYR A 4 26.87 0.05 -12.00
N GLU A 5 26.97 0.24 -13.32
CA GLU A 5 26.47 1.42 -14.02
C GLU A 5 24.94 1.45 -13.85
N TYR A 6 24.44 2.34 -13.00
CA TYR A 6 23.02 2.58 -12.88
C TYR A 6 22.56 3.38 -14.10
N ASP A 7 21.78 2.73 -14.97
CA ASP A 7 21.13 3.37 -16.10
C ASP A 7 19.96 4.21 -15.56
N ALA A 8 20.24 5.47 -15.23
CA ALA A 8 19.25 6.39 -14.69
C ALA A 8 18.39 6.95 -15.84
N VAL A 9 17.18 6.42 -15.99
CA VAL A 9 16.19 6.98 -16.92
C VAL A 9 15.56 8.25 -16.35
N PRO A 10 15.24 9.25 -17.18
CA PRO A 10 14.43 10.40 -16.76
C PRO A 10 13.09 9.93 -16.18
N ASP A 11 12.71 10.47 -15.03
CA ASP A 11 11.38 10.25 -14.44
C ASP A 11 10.35 11.10 -15.20
N ASP A 12 9.79 10.52 -16.27
CA ASP A 12 8.70 11.11 -17.05
C ASP A 12 7.31 10.82 -16.43
N GLY A 13 7.26 10.38 -15.16
CA GLY A 13 6.03 9.88 -14.55
C GLY A 13 5.48 8.64 -15.27
N GLN A 14 4.17 8.39 -15.12
CA GLN A 14 3.47 7.30 -15.83
C GLN A 14 2.83 7.76 -17.17
N ASP A 15 3.04 9.00 -17.56
CA ASP A 15 2.38 9.63 -18.72
C ASP A 15 2.72 8.95 -20.06
N LYS A 16 3.91 8.32 -20.14
CA LYS A 16 4.36 7.60 -21.34
C LYS A 16 3.88 6.14 -21.40
N LEU A 17 3.20 5.65 -20.37
CA LEU A 17 2.72 4.26 -20.28
C LEU A 17 1.25 4.11 -20.70
N ASP A 18 0.59 5.20 -21.14
CA ASP A 18 -0.86 5.23 -21.42
C ASP A 18 -1.70 4.72 -20.23
N MET A 19 -1.16 4.91 -19.01
CA MET A 19 -1.78 4.50 -17.76
C MET A 19 -2.59 5.67 -17.18
N VAL A 20 -3.85 5.41 -16.86
CA VAL A 20 -4.71 6.37 -16.15
C VAL A 20 -4.63 6.10 -14.66
N MET A 21 -3.88 6.92 -13.93
CA MET A 21 -3.83 6.89 -12.48
C MET A 21 -4.80 7.92 -11.87
N PRO A 22 -5.57 7.56 -10.85
CA PRO A 22 -6.42 8.50 -10.15
C PRO A 22 -5.58 9.50 -9.33
N GLU A 23 -5.92 10.78 -9.42
CA GLU A 23 -5.37 11.84 -8.58
C GLU A 23 -5.99 11.79 -7.16
N ASP A 24 -5.21 12.17 -6.15
CA ASP A 24 -5.64 12.27 -4.74
C ASP A 24 -6.25 11.00 -4.14
N LEU A 25 -5.92 9.81 -4.67
CA LEU A 25 -6.43 8.55 -4.15
C LEU A 25 -5.90 8.26 -2.73
N THR A 26 -6.81 7.99 -1.81
CA THR A 26 -6.53 7.67 -0.40
C THR A 26 -7.01 6.27 -0.03
N VAL A 27 -6.42 5.68 1.00
CA VAL A 27 -6.86 4.39 1.56
C VAL A 27 -8.33 4.42 1.97
N ARG A 28 -8.81 5.57 2.49
CA ARG A 28 -10.23 5.75 2.84
C ARG A 28 -11.15 5.69 1.63
N GLN A 29 -10.76 6.31 0.50
CA GLN A 29 -11.54 6.21 -0.75
C GLN A 29 -11.55 4.78 -1.29
N VAL A 30 -10.40 4.09 -1.25
CA VAL A 30 -10.33 2.66 -1.64
C VAL A 30 -11.29 1.81 -0.80
N CYS A 31 -11.35 2.06 0.52
CA CYS A 31 -12.30 1.40 1.41
C CYS A 31 -13.77 1.68 1.06
N ASN A 32 -14.10 2.91 0.71
CA ASN A 32 -15.46 3.26 0.29
C ASN A 32 -15.86 2.65 -1.06
N LEU A 33 -14.90 2.43 -1.96
CA LEU A 33 -15.13 1.85 -3.29
C LEU A 33 -15.23 0.32 -3.25
N ALA A 34 -14.27 -0.35 -2.60
CA ALA A 34 -14.20 -1.82 -2.52
C ALA A 34 -15.08 -2.40 -1.41
N GLY A 35 -15.50 -1.58 -0.45
CA GLY A 35 -16.36 -1.96 0.66
C GLY A 35 -15.59 -2.25 1.95
N PRO A 36 -16.10 -1.82 3.12
CA PRO A 36 -15.40 -1.95 4.39
C PRO A 36 -15.29 -3.40 4.89
N GLU A 37 -16.18 -4.29 4.46
CA GLU A 37 -16.22 -5.71 4.86
C GLU A 37 -15.23 -6.58 4.08
N THR A 38 -14.53 -6.01 3.08
CA THR A 38 -13.61 -6.76 2.23
C THR A 38 -12.45 -7.32 3.05
N PRO A 39 -12.21 -8.64 3.02
CA PRO A 39 -11.13 -9.25 3.79
C PRO A 39 -9.77 -8.90 3.19
N LEU A 40 -8.81 -8.63 4.05
CA LEU A 40 -7.43 -8.29 3.72
C LEU A 40 -6.45 -9.15 4.51
N ASP A 41 -5.40 -9.57 3.84
CA ASP A 41 -4.24 -10.19 4.48
C ASP A 41 -3.22 -9.11 4.85
N VAL A 42 -3.14 -8.83 6.16
CA VAL A 42 -2.24 -7.81 6.70
C VAL A 42 -0.96 -8.46 7.21
N ILE A 43 0.16 -8.00 6.67
CA ILE A 43 1.49 -8.49 7.00
C ILE A 43 2.08 -7.59 8.08
N ASP A 44 2.56 -8.19 9.16
CA ASP A 44 3.41 -7.49 10.12
C ASP A 44 4.84 -7.45 9.58
N VAL A 45 5.33 -6.25 9.26
CA VAL A 45 6.62 -6.07 8.57
C VAL A 45 7.78 -6.53 9.45
N LYS A 46 7.70 -6.32 10.77
CA LYS A 46 8.79 -6.67 11.69
C LYS A 46 8.97 -8.19 11.80
N THR A 47 7.86 -8.91 11.86
CA THR A 47 7.87 -10.37 12.03
C THR A 47 7.82 -11.15 10.71
N GLN A 48 7.58 -10.47 9.59
CA GLN A 48 7.31 -11.08 8.28
C GLN A 48 6.20 -12.14 8.34
N ASN A 49 5.24 -11.95 9.26
CA ASN A 49 4.14 -12.89 9.48
C ASN A 49 2.86 -12.33 8.86
N SER A 50 2.27 -13.08 7.93
CA SER A 50 0.98 -12.80 7.26
C SER A 50 -0.21 -13.30 8.08
N GLY A 51 -0.17 -13.07 9.39
CA GLY A 51 -1.02 -13.80 10.34
C GLY A 51 -2.41 -13.21 10.60
N ALA A 52 -2.69 -11.97 10.21
CA ALA A 52 -3.91 -11.29 10.64
C ALA A 52 -4.83 -10.94 9.47
N LYS A 53 -5.95 -11.67 9.36
CA LYS A 53 -7.07 -11.30 8.50
C LYS A 53 -7.78 -10.10 9.07
N TRP A 54 -7.71 -8.97 8.39
CA TRP A 54 -8.42 -7.74 8.75
C TRP A 54 -9.49 -7.44 7.72
N THR A 55 -10.39 -6.53 8.04
CA THR A 55 -11.29 -5.95 7.04
C THR A 55 -10.67 -4.67 6.49
N LEU A 56 -11.02 -4.29 5.27
CA LEU A 56 -10.56 -3.04 4.64
C LEU A 56 -10.98 -1.81 5.45
N GLY A 57 -12.14 -1.86 6.12
CA GLY A 57 -12.55 -0.84 7.10
C GLY A 57 -11.54 -0.70 8.24
N ARG A 58 -11.19 -1.80 8.90
CA ARG A 58 -10.19 -1.81 9.98
C ARG A 58 -8.81 -1.35 9.48
N TRP A 59 -8.43 -1.72 8.26
CA TRP A 59 -7.17 -1.27 7.66
C TRP A 59 -7.17 0.23 7.39
N ALA A 60 -8.27 0.80 6.88
CA ALA A 60 -8.38 2.23 6.65
C ALA A 60 -8.30 3.03 7.95
N ASP A 61 -8.99 2.59 9.00
CA ASP A 61 -8.90 3.20 10.32
C ASP A 61 -7.49 3.11 10.90
N TYR A 62 -6.87 1.93 10.78
CA TYR A 62 -5.49 1.73 11.19
C TYR A 62 -4.54 2.62 10.40
N TYR A 63 -4.73 2.81 9.11
CA TYR A 63 -3.84 3.63 8.28
C TYR A 63 -3.82 5.09 8.76
N GLU A 64 -4.97 5.64 9.13
CA GLU A 64 -5.14 7.01 9.63
C GLU A 64 -4.71 7.20 11.10
N GLU A 65 -4.62 6.13 11.89
CA GLU A 65 -4.18 6.20 13.28
C GLU A 65 -2.75 6.76 13.39
N THR A 66 -2.56 7.75 14.26
CA THR A 66 -1.25 8.39 14.51
C THR A 66 -0.71 7.97 15.87
N GLY A 67 0.51 7.42 15.91
CA GLY A 67 1.22 7.11 17.15
C GLY A 67 2.64 6.64 16.87
N ASP A 68 3.61 7.09 17.68
CA ASP A 68 5.04 6.79 17.49
C ASP A 68 5.36 5.28 17.58
N ASP A 69 4.59 4.53 18.37
CA ASP A 69 4.77 3.07 18.56
C ASP A 69 3.90 2.21 17.62
N LYS A 70 3.23 2.82 16.63
CA LYS A 70 2.36 2.11 15.69
C LYS A 70 3.15 1.02 14.93
N PRO A 71 2.73 -0.26 15.00
CA PRO A 71 3.42 -1.32 14.27
C PRO A 71 3.43 -1.06 12.76
N ILE A 72 4.54 -1.34 12.09
CA ILE A 72 4.58 -1.22 10.63
C ILE A 72 3.91 -2.47 10.05
N ARG A 73 2.82 -2.26 9.32
CA ARG A 73 2.05 -3.30 8.65
C ARG A 73 1.92 -2.97 7.17
N ASN A 74 1.77 -3.98 6.34
CA ASN A 74 1.61 -3.81 4.89
C ASN A 74 0.49 -4.71 4.34
N VAL A 75 -0.11 -4.28 3.24
CA VAL A 75 -1.07 -5.03 2.43
C VAL A 75 -0.58 -5.00 0.99
N ILE A 76 -0.40 -6.17 0.38
CA ILE A 76 0.17 -6.29 -0.97
C ILE A 76 -0.76 -6.99 -1.97
N SER A 77 -1.90 -7.52 -1.52
CA SER A 77 -2.74 -8.43 -2.31
C SER A 77 -4.22 -8.06 -2.23
N LEU A 78 -4.55 -6.77 -2.37
CA LEU A 78 -5.92 -6.33 -2.60
C LEU A 78 -6.22 -6.45 -4.09
N GLU A 79 -7.14 -7.33 -4.44
CA GLU A 79 -7.60 -7.64 -5.80
C GLU A 79 -9.05 -7.20 -5.99
#